data_AF-A0A5C1A968-F1
#
_entry.id   AF-A0A5C1A968-F1
#
_cell.length_a   1.000
_cell.length_b   1.000
_cell.length_c   1.000
_cell.angle_alpha   90.00
_cell.angle_beta   90.00
_cell.angle_gamma   90.00
#
_symmetry.space_group_name_H-M   'P 1'
#
loop_
_entity.id
_entity.type
_entity.pdbx_description
1 polymer ?
#
loop_
_entity_poly.entity_id
_entity_poly.type
_entity_poly.pdbx_seq_one_letter_code
_entity_poly.pdbx_strand_id
1 'polypeptide(L)'
;MRITRTMLPCLLSAIVAMTASAVPARGQVHDVVVGVTIACPYENAIEGSCWSGAYWALTKLDGVKSVDKAANGYNCTAQVYPKDAGLPDPQKWAAQFKATVDQTYTFRGVEVTASGTVASTDAGLVLTIPGVKDPVPLGPLKNKLQWNAKKKAARQPEPDERDAYDQLAAQLKADKGGEHKVKLTGPLLTSEKGYTLEVREFFPVAK
;
A
#
# COMPACT_ATOMS: atom_id res chain seq x y z
N MET A 1 55.94 -60.71 -16.55
CA MET A 1 55.50 -59.47 -17.23
C MET A 1 54.22 -58.99 -16.58
N ARG A 2 54.28 -57.80 -15.95
CA ARG A 2 53.14 -57.07 -15.37
C ARG A 2 52.29 -56.47 -16.48
N ILE A 3 50.96 -56.59 -16.43
CA ILE A 3 50.04 -55.51 -16.86
C ILE A 3 48.79 -55.55 -15.97
N THR A 4 48.73 -54.61 -15.03
CA THR A 4 47.57 -54.18 -14.26
C THR A 4 46.56 -53.48 -15.17
N ARG A 5 45.28 -53.86 -15.13
CA ARG A 5 44.17 -53.12 -15.74
C ARG A 5 43.42 -52.33 -14.67
N THR A 6 43.43 -51.02 -14.84
CA THR A 6 42.82 -50.02 -13.96
C THR A 6 41.63 -49.37 -14.66
N MET A 7 40.64 -48.95 -13.85
CA MET A 7 39.75 -47.79 -14.01
C MET A 7 38.40 -47.92 -14.77
N LEU A 8 37.33 -47.95 -13.95
CA LEU A 8 36.09 -47.11 -13.97
C LEU A 8 36.46 -45.60 -14.07
N PRO A 9 35.58 -44.60 -14.34
CA PRO A 9 34.11 -44.61 -14.54
C PRO A 9 33.60 -43.64 -15.65
N CYS A 10 32.30 -43.65 -15.97
CA CYS A 10 31.60 -42.45 -16.48
C CYS A 10 30.09 -42.55 -16.24
N LEU A 11 29.66 -42.09 -15.06
CA LEU A 11 28.27 -41.76 -14.77
C LEU A 11 28.04 -40.31 -15.26
N LEU A 12 27.33 -40.14 -16.37
CA LEU A 12 26.76 -38.84 -16.72
C LEU A 12 25.51 -38.61 -15.85
N SER A 13 25.66 -37.81 -14.80
CA SER A 13 24.52 -37.20 -14.10
C SER A 13 24.08 -35.96 -14.89
N ALA A 14 22.94 -36.04 -15.57
CA ALA A 14 22.28 -34.89 -16.15
C ALA A 14 21.64 -34.05 -15.03
N ILE A 15 22.26 -32.91 -14.70
CA ILE A 15 21.67 -31.90 -13.82
C ILE A 15 20.65 -31.12 -14.64
N VAL A 16 19.37 -31.42 -14.46
CA VAL A 16 18.27 -30.58 -14.96
C VAL A 16 18.21 -29.35 -14.06
N ALA A 17 18.78 -28.24 -14.51
CA ALA A 17 18.60 -26.95 -13.87
C ALA A 17 17.14 -26.51 -14.07
N MET A 18 16.32 -26.65 -13.02
CA MET A 18 15.02 -26.00 -12.96
C MET A 18 15.23 -24.49 -12.90
N THR A 19 15.15 -23.83 -14.05
CA THR A 19 15.10 -22.36 -14.10
C THR A 19 13.74 -21.92 -13.57
N ALA A 20 13.68 -21.61 -12.27
CA ALA A 20 12.57 -20.90 -11.68
C ALA A 20 12.44 -19.55 -12.41
N SER A 21 11.41 -19.42 -13.25
CA SER A 21 11.12 -18.16 -13.92
C SER A 21 10.60 -17.18 -12.88
N ALA A 22 11.40 -16.17 -12.54
CA ALA A 22 10.96 -15.04 -11.74
C ALA A 22 9.89 -14.30 -12.54
N VAL A 23 8.63 -14.48 -12.15
CA VAL A 23 7.52 -13.67 -12.68
C VAL A 23 7.86 -12.21 -12.37
N PRO A 24 7.89 -11.30 -13.37
CA PRO A 24 8.13 -9.90 -13.10
C PRO A 24 7.02 -9.41 -12.17
N ALA A 25 7.41 -8.85 -11.03
CA ALA A 25 6.51 -8.27 -10.05
C ALA A 25 5.73 -7.12 -10.71
N ARG A 26 4.59 -7.44 -11.33
CA ARG A 26 3.59 -6.42 -11.69
C ARG A 26 3.23 -5.67 -10.42
N GLY A 27 3.09 -4.35 -10.55
CA GLY A 27 2.99 -3.38 -9.46
C GLY A 27 2.17 -3.92 -8.29
N GLN A 28 2.84 -4.14 -7.18
CA GLN A 28 2.24 -4.74 -6.00
C GLN A 28 1.47 -3.70 -5.18
N VAL A 29 1.66 -2.42 -5.47
CA VAL A 29 0.74 -1.35 -5.08
C VAL A 29 -0.35 -1.26 -6.15
N HIS A 30 -1.56 -1.69 -5.80
CA HIS A 30 -2.69 -1.79 -6.72
C HIS A 30 -3.46 -0.49 -6.81
N ASP A 31 -3.75 0.11 -5.66
CA ASP A 31 -4.60 1.27 -5.53
C ASP A 31 -3.93 2.32 -4.64
N VAL A 32 -4.04 3.58 -5.04
CA VAL A 32 -3.64 4.73 -4.23
C VAL A 32 -4.82 5.67 -4.15
N VAL A 33 -5.32 5.87 -2.94
CA VAL A 33 -6.45 6.74 -2.64
C VAL A 33 -5.95 7.91 -1.82
N VAL A 34 -6.34 9.12 -2.20
CA VAL A 34 -6.01 10.33 -1.44
C VAL A 34 -7.25 10.88 -0.75
N GLY A 35 -7.09 11.39 0.47
CA GLY A 35 -8.14 12.10 1.19
C GLY A 35 -8.02 13.58 0.92
N VAL A 36 -9.08 14.21 0.42
CA VAL A 36 -9.12 15.65 0.17
C VAL A 36 -10.41 16.21 0.74
N THR A 37 -10.32 17.32 1.46
CA THR A 37 -11.48 18.13 1.85
C THR A 37 -11.36 19.53 1.30
N ILE A 38 -12.47 20.24 1.21
CA ILE A 38 -12.55 21.61 0.72
C ILE A 38 -13.40 22.42 1.70
N ALA A 39 -13.14 23.72 1.78
CA ALA A 39 -13.92 24.66 2.59
C ALA A 39 -15.34 24.96 2.03
N CYS A 40 -15.83 24.21 1.04
CA CYS A 40 -17.16 24.44 0.48
C CYS A 40 -18.27 24.03 1.45
N PRO A 41 -19.39 24.78 1.49
CA PRO A 41 -20.46 24.57 2.47
C PRO A 41 -21.36 23.34 2.19
N TYR A 42 -21.08 22.57 1.14
CA TYR A 42 -21.95 21.49 0.66
C TYR A 42 -21.61 20.13 1.29
N GLU A 43 -22.63 19.29 1.50
CA GLU A 43 -22.48 17.97 2.14
C GLU A 43 -21.68 16.95 1.31
N ASN A 44 -21.57 17.14 -0.02
CA ASN A 44 -20.72 16.35 -0.92
C ASN A 44 -19.54 17.18 -1.41
N ALA A 45 -18.77 17.72 -0.47
CA ALA A 45 -17.86 18.83 -0.70
C ALA A 45 -16.91 18.67 -1.90
N ILE A 46 -16.52 17.44 -2.26
CA ILE A 46 -15.60 17.17 -3.38
C ILE A 46 -16.26 16.60 -4.64
N GLU A 47 -17.57 16.74 -4.82
CA GLU A 47 -18.27 16.40 -6.07
C GLU A 47 -18.48 17.64 -6.96
N GLY A 48 -18.65 17.41 -8.27
CA GLY A 48 -19.01 18.45 -9.22
C GLY A 48 -17.96 19.56 -9.36
N SER A 49 -18.42 20.82 -9.44
CA SER A 49 -17.54 21.98 -9.72
C SER A 49 -16.46 22.21 -8.66
N CYS A 50 -16.73 21.84 -7.40
CA CYS A 50 -15.81 22.00 -6.27
C CYS A 50 -14.59 21.08 -6.36
N TRP A 51 -14.66 20.02 -7.16
CA TRP A 51 -13.58 19.06 -7.36
C TRP A 51 -12.44 19.57 -8.27
N SER A 52 -12.75 20.42 -9.24
CA SER A 52 -11.87 20.71 -10.38
C SER A 52 -10.48 21.23 -9.97
N GLY A 53 -10.40 22.06 -8.93
CA GLY A 53 -9.13 22.57 -8.40
C GLY A 53 -8.28 21.45 -7.77
N ALA A 54 -8.88 20.63 -6.91
CA ALA A 54 -8.21 19.48 -6.32
C ALA A 54 -7.77 18.46 -7.37
N TYR A 55 -8.63 18.13 -8.34
CA TYR A 55 -8.28 17.25 -9.46
C TYR A 55 -7.02 17.75 -10.17
N TRP A 56 -7.01 19.02 -10.57
CA TRP A 56 -5.87 19.60 -11.26
C TRP A 56 -4.60 19.54 -10.41
N ALA A 57 -4.66 19.91 -9.13
CA ALA A 57 -3.51 19.83 -8.23
C ALA A 57 -2.97 18.40 -8.07
N LEU A 58 -3.85 17.41 -7.93
CA LEU A 58 -3.43 16.01 -7.83
C LEU A 58 -2.71 15.53 -9.10
N THR A 59 -3.14 15.97 -10.29
CA THR A 59 -2.44 15.63 -11.54
C THR A 59 -1.06 16.26 -11.69
N LYS A 60 -0.72 17.25 -10.85
CA LYS A 60 0.59 17.92 -10.83
C LYS A 60 1.55 17.34 -9.81
N LEU A 61 1.09 16.41 -8.96
CA LEU A 61 1.96 15.79 -7.96
C LEU A 61 3.04 14.92 -8.62
N ASP A 62 4.22 14.91 -8.03
CA ASP A 62 5.32 14.08 -8.52
C ASP A 62 4.95 12.59 -8.41
N GLY A 63 5.30 11.83 -9.45
CA GLY A 63 4.99 10.41 -9.50
C GLY A 63 3.52 10.09 -9.80
N VAL A 64 2.62 11.07 -9.95
CA VAL A 64 1.25 10.83 -10.40
C VAL A 64 1.18 10.79 -11.92
N LYS A 65 0.56 9.72 -12.46
CA LYS A 65 0.30 9.53 -13.89
C LYS A 65 -1.06 10.10 -14.27
N SER A 66 -2.08 9.77 -13.50
CA SER A 66 -3.46 10.20 -13.72
C SER A 66 -4.24 10.15 -12.41
N VAL A 67 -5.40 10.81 -12.42
CA VAL A 67 -6.35 10.87 -11.30
C VAL A 67 -7.72 10.54 -11.87
N ASP A 68 -8.56 9.84 -11.12
CA ASP A 68 -9.93 9.64 -11.56
C ASP A 68 -10.66 10.99 -11.69
N LYS A 69 -11.43 11.11 -12.78
CA LYS A 69 -12.19 12.33 -13.08
C LYS A 69 -13.26 12.61 -12.01
N ALA A 70 -13.81 11.54 -11.42
CA ALA A 70 -14.78 11.63 -10.34
C ALA A 70 -14.10 11.29 -9.01
N ALA A 71 -14.31 12.15 -8.02
CA ALA A 71 -14.00 11.82 -6.64
C ALA A 71 -15.18 11.09 -5.98
N ASN A 72 -14.91 10.44 -4.85
CA ASN A 72 -15.92 9.88 -3.97
C ASN A 72 -16.34 10.96 -2.95
N GLY A 73 -17.48 11.63 -3.19
CA GLY A 73 -17.98 12.66 -2.30
C GLY A 73 -18.37 12.15 -0.92
N TYR A 74 -18.88 10.92 -0.84
CA TYR A 74 -19.30 10.30 0.42
C TYR A 74 -18.15 10.10 1.41
N ASN A 75 -16.97 9.72 0.92
CA ASN A 75 -15.77 9.50 1.74
C ASN A 75 -14.78 10.67 1.70
N CYS A 76 -15.03 11.65 0.84
CA CYS A 76 -14.10 12.72 0.51
C CYS A 76 -12.70 12.18 0.14
N THR A 77 -12.68 11.23 -0.80
CA THR A 77 -11.46 10.61 -1.33
C THR A 77 -11.44 10.60 -2.85
N ALA A 78 -10.26 10.41 -3.45
CA ALA A 78 -10.11 10.25 -4.89
C ALA A 78 -9.04 9.19 -5.22
N GLN A 79 -9.25 8.45 -6.30
CA GLN A 79 -8.28 7.49 -6.80
C GLN A 79 -7.19 8.21 -7.60
N VAL A 80 -5.95 7.84 -7.32
CA VAL A 80 -4.74 8.32 -8.00
C VAL A 80 -4.00 7.12 -8.56
N TYR A 81 -3.45 7.28 -9.75
CA TYR A 81 -2.65 6.26 -10.43
C TYR A 81 -1.20 6.72 -10.49
N PRO A 82 -0.28 6.09 -9.75
CA PRO A 82 1.14 6.40 -9.84
C PRO A 82 1.74 6.03 -11.21
N LYS A 83 2.86 6.67 -11.55
CA LYS A 83 3.69 6.34 -12.72
C LYS A 83 4.45 5.03 -12.52
N ASP A 84 4.91 4.81 -11.30
CA ASP A 84 5.80 3.72 -10.92
C ASP A 84 5.15 2.87 -9.82
N ALA A 85 5.63 1.63 -9.64
CA ALA A 85 5.10 0.70 -8.64
C ALA A 85 5.55 0.99 -7.19
N GLY A 86 6.24 2.12 -6.96
CA GLY A 86 6.73 2.52 -5.65
C GLY A 86 5.62 3.07 -4.73
N LEU A 87 5.91 3.14 -3.44
CA LEU A 87 5.03 3.81 -2.49
C LEU A 87 5.09 5.33 -2.71
N PRO A 88 3.94 6.03 -2.71
CA PRO A 88 3.93 7.49 -2.74
C PRO A 88 4.52 8.05 -1.44
N ASP A 89 4.94 9.31 -1.46
CA ASP A 89 5.33 10.05 -0.25
C ASP A 89 4.18 10.99 0.17
N PRO A 90 3.33 10.57 1.14
CA PRO A 90 2.23 11.39 1.65
C PRO A 90 2.63 12.80 2.08
N GLN A 91 3.80 13.00 2.69
CA GLN A 91 4.23 14.32 3.18
C GLN A 91 4.62 15.23 2.01
N LYS A 92 5.40 14.69 1.07
CA LYS A 92 5.77 15.41 -0.15
C LYS A 92 4.53 15.79 -0.97
N TRP A 93 3.61 14.85 -1.15
CA TRP A 93 2.35 15.10 -1.86
C TRP A 93 1.50 16.16 -1.16
N ALA A 94 1.37 16.12 0.17
CA ALA A 94 0.66 17.15 0.91
C ALA A 94 1.26 18.56 0.70
N ALA A 95 2.60 18.67 0.70
CA ALA A 95 3.30 19.94 0.46
C ALA A 95 3.09 20.46 -0.96
N GLN A 96 3.24 19.60 -1.97
CA GLN A 96 3.03 19.94 -3.38
C GLN A 96 1.58 20.32 -3.68
N PHE A 97 0.63 19.58 -3.11
CA PHE A 97 -0.79 19.88 -3.25
C PHE A 97 -1.11 21.26 -2.67
N LYS A 98 -0.65 21.55 -1.45
CA LYS A 98 -0.83 22.85 -0.80
C LYS A 98 -0.23 24.00 -1.62
N ALA A 99 0.94 23.81 -2.21
CA ALA A 99 1.57 24.80 -3.08
C ALA A 99 0.78 25.09 -4.36
N THR A 100 -0.13 24.19 -4.75
CA THR A 100 -0.88 24.27 -6.01
C THR A 100 -2.27 24.89 -5.84
N VAL A 101 -2.98 24.63 -4.74
CA VAL A 101 -4.39 25.02 -4.55
C VAL A 101 -4.68 25.89 -3.32
N ASP A 102 -3.63 26.39 -2.66
CA ASP A 102 -3.71 27.26 -1.47
C ASP A 102 -4.63 26.68 -0.36
N GLN A 103 -5.16 27.52 0.56
CA GLN A 103 -5.91 27.10 1.74
C GLN A 103 -7.34 26.61 1.48
N THR A 104 -7.81 26.64 0.23
CA THR A 104 -9.20 26.26 -0.08
C THR A 104 -9.41 24.75 0.06
N TYR A 105 -8.34 23.98 -0.10
CA TYR A 105 -8.34 22.52 -0.02
C TYR A 105 -7.37 22.03 1.06
N THR A 106 -7.73 20.92 1.69
CA THR A 106 -6.87 20.22 2.64
C THR A 106 -6.60 18.82 2.13
N PHE A 107 -5.32 18.52 1.91
CA PHE A 107 -4.84 17.16 1.70
C PHE A 107 -4.74 16.47 3.06
N ARG A 108 -5.46 15.36 3.24
CA ARG A 108 -5.59 14.68 4.53
C ARG A 108 -4.72 13.44 4.66
N GLY A 109 -4.23 12.89 3.54
CA GLY A 109 -3.35 11.73 3.56
C GLY A 109 -3.51 10.84 2.33
N VAL A 110 -2.80 9.72 2.38
CA VAL A 110 -2.79 8.67 1.35
C VAL A 110 -3.13 7.35 2.00
N GLU A 111 -3.97 6.57 1.35
CA GLU A 111 -4.25 5.17 1.64
C GLU A 111 -3.78 4.35 0.45
N VAL A 112 -3.09 3.26 0.71
CA VAL A 112 -2.58 2.37 -0.32
C VAL A 112 -3.16 0.99 -0.13
N THR A 113 -3.39 0.31 -1.25
CA THR A 113 -3.68 -1.11 -1.29
C THR A 113 -2.48 -1.82 -1.89
N ALA A 114 -1.79 -2.64 -1.10
CA ALA A 114 -0.58 -3.34 -1.53
C ALA A 114 -0.65 -4.85 -1.28
N SER A 115 -0.12 -5.63 -2.20
CA SER A 115 0.13 -7.06 -2.03
C SER A 115 1.56 -7.32 -1.59
N GLY A 116 1.73 -8.29 -0.71
CA GLY A 116 3.05 -8.67 -0.23
C GLY A 116 2.98 -9.83 0.75
N THR A 117 4.09 -10.05 1.42
CA THR A 117 4.21 -11.07 2.45
C THR A 117 4.31 -10.39 3.81
N VAL A 118 3.42 -10.76 4.74
CA VAL A 118 3.48 -10.33 6.13
C VAL A 118 4.22 -11.36 6.95
N ALA A 119 5.10 -10.88 7.81
CA ALA A 119 5.85 -11.67 8.78
C ALA A 119 5.82 -11.00 10.16
N SER A 120 5.93 -11.81 11.21
CA SER A 120 6.16 -11.34 12.57
C SER A 120 7.65 -11.14 12.83
N THR A 121 8.00 -10.03 13.48
CA THR A 121 9.36 -9.71 13.94
C THR A 121 9.32 -9.35 15.43
N ASP A 122 10.48 -9.20 16.05
CA ASP A 122 10.57 -8.76 17.46
C ASP A 122 9.94 -7.37 17.68
N ALA A 123 9.86 -6.53 16.65
CA ALA A 123 9.29 -5.19 16.69
C ALA A 123 7.78 -5.14 16.32
N GLY A 124 7.18 -6.26 15.94
CA GLY A 124 5.80 -6.35 15.45
C GLY A 124 5.70 -6.90 14.02
N LEU A 125 4.59 -6.60 13.34
CA LEU A 125 4.35 -7.08 11.98
C LEU A 125 5.04 -6.19 10.94
N VAL A 126 5.58 -6.82 9.89
CA VAL A 126 6.14 -6.12 8.72
C VAL A 126 5.57 -6.69 7.44
N LEU A 127 5.39 -5.84 6.43
CA LEU A 127 4.96 -6.20 5.08
C LEU A 127 6.13 -6.01 4.10
N THR A 128 6.54 -7.10 3.47
CA THR A 128 7.48 -7.08 2.35
C THR A 128 6.71 -7.01 1.05
N ILE A 129 6.80 -5.86 0.37
CA ILE A 129 6.14 -5.60 -0.92
C ILE A 129 7.16 -5.81 -2.04
N PRO A 130 6.95 -6.74 -2.99
CA PRO A 130 7.88 -6.92 -4.10
C PRO A 130 8.07 -5.62 -4.90
N GLY A 131 9.34 -5.23 -5.10
CA GLY A 131 9.72 -3.97 -5.75
C GLY A 131 9.87 -2.77 -4.82
N VAL A 132 9.45 -2.88 -3.56
CA VAL A 132 9.79 -1.92 -2.50
C VAL A 132 11.00 -2.46 -1.75
N LYS A 133 12.03 -1.62 -1.61
CA LYS A 133 13.33 -2.05 -1.09
C LYS A 133 13.27 -2.49 0.36
N ASP A 134 12.64 -1.68 1.21
CA ASP A 134 12.65 -1.85 2.65
C ASP A 134 11.29 -2.41 3.12
N PRO A 135 11.26 -3.42 4.00
CA PRO A 135 10.02 -3.90 4.61
C PRO A 135 9.28 -2.76 5.30
N VAL A 136 7.95 -2.75 5.18
CA VAL A 136 7.10 -1.69 5.73
C VAL A 136 6.52 -2.17 7.05
N PRO A 137 6.86 -1.54 8.20
CA PRO A 137 6.19 -1.79 9.46
C PRO A 137 4.68 -1.60 9.36
N LEU A 138 3.95 -2.53 9.97
CA LEU A 138 2.50 -2.45 10.07
C LEU A 138 2.08 -1.94 11.46
N GLY A 139 0.99 -1.18 11.51
CA GLY A 139 0.40 -0.70 12.76
C GLY A 139 -1.13 -0.81 12.78
N PRO A 140 -1.75 -0.73 13.97
CA PRO A 140 -3.20 -0.63 14.08
C PRO A 140 -3.70 0.68 13.48
N LEU A 141 -4.92 0.67 12.95
CA LEU A 141 -5.57 1.86 12.37
C LEU A 141 -5.79 2.95 13.41
N LYS A 142 -5.22 4.14 13.15
CA LYS A 142 -5.40 5.35 13.97
C LYS A 142 -5.83 6.54 13.12
N ASN A 143 -5.43 6.58 11.84
CA ASN A 143 -5.59 7.73 10.96
C ASN A 143 -6.53 7.41 9.79
N LYS A 144 -7.82 7.19 10.08
CA LYS A 144 -8.80 6.84 9.05
C LYS A 144 -8.93 7.95 7.99
N LEU A 145 -8.72 7.58 6.73
CA LEU A 145 -8.71 8.53 5.62
C LEU A 145 -10.11 8.97 5.21
N GLN A 146 -11.15 8.15 5.37
CA GLN A 146 -12.50 8.50 4.93
C GLN A 146 -13.11 9.56 5.86
N TRP A 147 -13.69 10.61 5.26
CA TRP A 147 -14.28 11.75 5.97
C TRP A 147 -15.79 11.75 5.87
N ASN A 148 -16.42 12.36 6.86
CA ASN A 148 -17.83 12.69 6.83
C ASN A 148 -17.97 14.21 6.70
N ALA A 149 -18.25 14.70 5.50
CA ALA A 149 -18.38 16.13 5.22
C ALA A 149 -19.49 16.80 6.04
N LYS A 150 -20.62 16.12 6.25
CA LYS A 150 -21.73 16.61 7.09
C LYS A 150 -21.32 16.81 8.54
N LYS A 151 -20.58 15.85 9.12
CA LYS A 151 -20.08 15.91 10.51
C LYS A 151 -18.78 16.70 10.66
N LYS A 152 -18.14 17.07 9.54
CA LYS A 152 -16.82 17.72 9.49
C LYS A 152 -15.80 16.98 10.37
N ALA A 153 -15.78 15.65 10.27
CA ALA A 153 -14.88 14.81 11.04
C ALA A 153 -14.48 13.56 10.25
N ALA A 154 -13.35 12.96 10.63
CA ALA A 154 -12.98 11.64 10.16
C ALA A 154 -14.07 10.64 10.54
N ARG A 155 -14.37 9.71 9.65
CA ARG A 155 -15.27 8.61 9.98
C ARG A 155 -14.64 7.78 11.09
N GLN A 156 -15.48 7.23 11.95
CA GLN A 156 -15.00 6.25 12.92
C GLN A 156 -14.66 4.95 12.18
N PRO A 157 -13.59 4.26 12.57
CA PRO A 157 -13.33 2.90 12.14
C PRO A 157 -14.52 1.99 12.46
N GLU A 158 -14.87 1.11 11.52
CA GLU A 158 -15.82 0.02 11.74
C GLU A 158 -15.19 -1.06 12.64
N PRO A 159 -15.99 -1.94 13.28
CA PRO A 159 -15.44 -2.95 14.20
C PRO A 159 -14.35 -3.83 13.58
N ASP A 160 -14.58 -4.30 12.36
CA ASP A 160 -13.61 -5.07 11.58
C ASP A 160 -12.34 -4.28 11.26
N GLU A 161 -12.46 -3.00 10.87
CA GLU A 161 -11.31 -2.13 10.62
C GLU A 161 -10.48 -1.86 11.89
N ARG A 162 -11.13 -1.72 13.05
CA ARG A 162 -10.43 -1.55 14.34
C ARG A 162 -9.62 -2.79 14.70
N ASP A 163 -10.21 -3.96 14.46
CA ASP A 163 -9.64 -5.22 14.90
C ASP A 163 -8.73 -5.85 13.83
N ALA A 164 -8.65 -5.27 12.62
CA ALA A 164 -7.95 -5.83 11.47
C ALA A 164 -6.48 -6.17 11.75
N TYR A 165 -5.75 -5.28 12.43
CA TYR A 165 -4.35 -5.53 12.80
C TYR A 165 -4.22 -6.72 13.77
N ASP A 166 -5.04 -6.76 14.81
CA ASP A 166 -5.00 -7.82 15.82
C ASP A 166 -5.43 -9.17 15.24
N GLN A 167 -6.42 -9.17 14.34
CA GLN A 167 -6.84 -10.34 13.59
C GLN A 167 -5.71 -10.88 12.70
N LEU A 168 -5.00 -10.01 11.98
CA LEU A 168 -3.84 -10.40 11.17
C LEU A 168 -2.72 -10.98 12.06
N ALA A 169 -2.40 -10.33 13.18
CA ALA A 169 -1.41 -10.81 14.14
C ALA A 169 -1.79 -12.19 14.72
N ALA A 170 -3.06 -12.39 15.06
CA ALA A 170 -3.57 -13.66 15.56
C ALA A 170 -3.46 -14.78 14.50
N GLN A 171 -3.74 -14.49 13.23
CA GLN A 171 -3.57 -15.45 12.13
C GLN A 171 -2.12 -15.91 11.98
N LEU A 172 -1.15 -14.97 11.96
CA LEU A 172 0.27 -15.35 11.90
C LEU A 172 0.69 -16.18 13.11
N LYS A 173 0.20 -15.85 14.31
CA LYS A 173 0.51 -16.62 15.52
C LYS A 173 -0.05 -18.04 15.47
N ALA A 174 -1.28 -18.22 14.96
CA ALA A 174 -1.90 -19.53 14.79
C ALA A 174 -1.08 -20.42 13.84
N ASP A 175 -0.50 -19.83 12.80
CA ASP A 175 0.38 -20.50 11.83
C ASP A 175 1.86 -20.55 12.29
N LYS A 176 2.08 -20.50 13.61
CA LYS A 176 3.41 -20.60 14.28
C LYS A 176 4.42 -19.54 13.83
N GLY A 177 3.95 -18.32 13.56
CA GLY A 177 4.79 -17.19 13.12
C GLY A 177 5.23 -17.28 11.67
N GLY A 178 4.50 -18.05 10.85
CA GLY A 178 4.76 -18.19 9.42
C GLY A 178 4.52 -16.91 8.62
N GLU A 179 4.91 -16.95 7.35
CA GLU A 179 4.72 -15.87 6.39
C GLU A 179 3.40 -16.00 5.64
N HIS A 180 2.64 -14.90 5.56
CA HIS A 180 1.32 -14.88 4.91
C HIS A 180 1.34 -13.95 3.72
N LYS A 181 0.99 -14.46 2.53
CA LYS A 181 0.71 -13.62 1.37
C LYS A 181 -0.64 -12.93 1.58
N VAL A 182 -0.65 -11.60 1.55
CA VAL A 182 -1.86 -10.80 1.76
C VAL A 182 -1.96 -9.66 0.76
N LYS A 183 -3.18 -9.18 0.54
CA LYS A 183 -3.49 -7.87 0.00
C LYS A 183 -3.97 -7.00 1.16
N LEU A 184 -3.28 -5.93 1.46
CA LEU A 184 -3.49 -5.08 2.63
C LEU A 184 -3.85 -3.67 2.18
N THR A 185 -4.86 -3.08 2.80
CA THR A 185 -5.30 -1.71 2.56
C THR A 185 -5.17 -0.90 3.83
N GLY A 186 -4.63 0.31 3.71
CA GLY A 186 -4.82 1.32 4.74
C GLY A 186 -3.91 2.55 4.62
N PRO A 187 -4.03 3.47 5.59
CA PRO A 187 -3.29 4.73 5.58
C PRO A 187 -1.77 4.52 5.55
N LEU A 188 -1.12 5.13 4.57
CA LEU A 188 0.34 5.17 4.46
C LEU A 188 0.85 6.42 5.19
N LEU A 189 1.72 6.19 6.17
CA LEU A 189 2.42 7.23 6.89
C LEU A 189 3.89 7.25 6.48
N THR A 190 4.49 8.43 6.52
CA THR A 190 5.92 8.62 6.29
C THR A 190 6.49 9.40 7.45
N SER A 191 7.69 9.02 7.88
CA SER A 191 8.48 9.70 8.90
C SER A 191 9.96 9.64 8.53
N GLU A 192 10.83 10.23 9.35
CA GLU A 192 12.28 10.10 9.19
C GLU A 192 12.77 8.64 9.21
N LYS A 193 12.02 7.74 9.84
CA LYS A 193 12.32 6.30 9.93
C LYS A 193 11.83 5.50 8.71
N GLY A 194 11.23 6.16 7.73
CA GLY A 194 10.63 5.53 6.55
C GLY A 194 9.11 5.42 6.65
N TYR A 195 8.58 4.44 5.92
CA TYR A 195 7.13 4.22 5.81
C TYR A 195 6.57 3.44 6.98
N THR A 196 5.28 3.63 7.26
CA THR A 196 4.48 2.76 8.11
C THR A 196 3.10 2.65 7.49
N LEU A 197 2.55 1.44 7.45
CA LEU A 197 1.23 1.18 6.88
C LEU A 197 0.29 0.77 8.00
N GLU A 198 -0.75 1.57 8.22
CA GLU A 198 -1.81 1.21 9.14
C GLU A 198 -2.76 0.20 8.50
N VAL A 199 -3.13 -0.85 9.22
CA VAL A 199 -3.96 -1.93 8.69
C VAL A 199 -5.44 -1.57 8.89
N ARG A 200 -6.11 -1.17 7.81
CA ARG A 200 -7.57 -0.95 7.79
C ARG A 200 -8.30 -2.20 7.35
N GLU A 201 -7.82 -2.86 6.31
CA GLU A 201 -8.37 -4.12 5.78
C GLU A 201 -7.24 -5.02 5.30
N PHE A 202 -7.46 -6.33 5.31
CA PHE A 202 -6.55 -7.29 4.69
C PHE A 202 -7.30 -8.50 4.16
N PHE A 203 -6.75 -9.09 3.10
CA PHE A 203 -7.30 -10.28 2.45
C PHE A 203 -6.18 -11.28 2.18
N PRO A 204 -6.32 -12.55 2.58
CA PRO A 204 -5.38 -13.59 2.20
C PRO A 204 -5.32 -13.72 0.68
N VAL A 205 -4.10 -13.86 0.14
CA VAL A 205 -3.90 -14.17 -1.28
C VAL A 205 -3.62 -15.67 -1.37
N ALA A 206 -4.42 -16.37 -2.18
CA ALA A 206 -4.23 -17.81 -2.42
C ALA A 206 -2.79 -18.11 -2.83
N LYS A 207 -2.23 -19.21 -2.31
CA LYS A 207 -0.82 -19.55 -2.45
C LYS A 207 -0.39 -19.77 -3.90
#